data_AF-A0A8D0XNW2-F1
#
_entry.id   AF-A0A8D0XNW2-F1
#
_cell.length_a   1.000
_cell.length_b   1.000
_cell.length_c   1.000
_cell.angle_alpha   90.00
_cell.angle_beta   90.00
_cell.angle_gamma   90.00
#
_symmetry.space_group_name_H-M   'P 1'
#
loop_
_entity.id
_entity.type
_entity.pdbx_description
1 polymer ?
#
loop_
_entity_poly.entity_id
_entity_poly.type
_entity_poly.pdbx_seq_one_letter_code
_entity_poly.pdbx_strand_id
1 'polypeptide(L)'
;MGTFFSETGWLCLTVTAVLGAVILCKLKKNHRQEGRKMVCLAGLWGGACLLSLSLFWGLILFSLSCFLMYAYFSGQEFLPVDQKAVLITGGDSGIGHALSKYLDKLGFTVFAGVLDEKGSGAEELRRTCSKHLSVLQLDITNSQQIRDAHSKVMEKVQNRGLWAVVNNAGILGFPIDGELIPMTQYKRCMAVNFFGAVEVTKAFLPLLRKSKGRLVNISSMAGGVPMEKMAAYSSTKAALTMFSAVMRKELSKWGVKVSVIQPGSFQTNIAGTSDLWDKLEKNILDDLTPNLQEDYGQDYILKQRSFLKFMSNSSEPDISPVLLDVQHAISAKSPYAFYTPGKMSFLWLCFASFSPTVLFDYFSKSSHSFTRGMPRALSKANWKNEAM
;
A
#
# COMPACT_ATOMS: atom_id res chain seq x y z
N MET A 1 -47.72 0.25 37.86
CA MET A 1 -47.48 0.95 36.57
C MET A 1 -46.96 2.34 36.90
N GLY A 2 -45.64 2.55 36.88
CA GLY A 2 -45.01 3.81 37.25
C GLY A 2 -43.90 4.17 36.25
N THR A 3 -44.19 5.19 35.44
CA THR A 3 -43.28 6.18 34.82
C THR A 3 -41.77 5.91 34.93
N PHE A 4 -41.11 5.47 33.85
CA PHE A 4 -39.65 5.60 33.73
C PHE A 4 -39.18 5.62 32.26
N PHE A 5 -39.60 6.62 31.50
CA PHE A 5 -38.62 7.25 30.60
C PHE A 5 -38.17 8.51 31.32
N SER A 6 -36.99 8.43 31.96
CA SER A 6 -36.31 9.64 32.44
C SER A 6 -36.12 10.60 31.25
N GLU A 7 -36.03 11.90 31.50
CA GLU A 7 -35.73 12.89 30.45
C GLU A 7 -34.50 12.48 29.61
N THR A 8 -33.54 11.81 30.25
CA THR A 8 -32.36 11.23 29.60
C THR A 8 -32.68 10.12 28.60
N GLY A 9 -33.71 9.31 28.84
CA GLY A 9 -34.15 8.25 27.92
C GLY A 9 -34.79 8.81 26.64
N TRP A 10 -35.61 9.85 26.78
CA TRP A 10 -36.15 10.59 25.63
C TRP A 10 -35.05 11.27 24.83
N LEU A 11 -34.10 11.93 25.51
CA LEU A 11 -32.93 12.53 24.86
C LEU A 11 -32.13 11.50 24.04
N CYS A 12 -31.86 10.32 24.60
CA CYS A 12 -31.16 9.24 23.90
C CYS A 12 -31.94 8.77 22.66
N LEU A 13 -33.26 8.61 22.75
CA LEU A 13 -34.12 8.24 21.62
C LEU A 13 -34.07 9.29 20.50
N THR A 14 -34.16 10.57 20.84
CA THR A 14 -34.11 11.66 19.86
C THR A 14 -32.74 11.74 19.18
N VAL A 15 -31.65 11.70 19.94
CA VAL A 15 -30.27 11.68 19.42
C VAL A 15 -30.06 10.50 18.47
N THR A 16 -30.55 9.33 18.88
CA THR A 16 -30.49 8.11 18.07
C THR A 16 -31.25 8.24 16.76
N ALA A 17 -32.49 8.73 16.78
CA ALA A 17 -33.30 8.89 15.58
C ALA A 17 -32.66 9.88 14.59
N VAL A 18 -32.13 11.00 15.09
CA VAL A 18 -31.44 12.00 14.28
C VAL A 18 -30.15 11.43 13.68
N LEU A 19 -29.29 10.81 14.48
CA LEU A 19 -28.04 10.22 13.99
C LEU A 19 -28.30 9.07 13.02
N GLY A 20 -29.29 8.21 13.29
CA GLY A 20 -29.71 7.12 12.41
C GLY A 20 -30.20 7.63 11.06
N ALA A 21 -31.06 8.66 11.04
CA ALA A 21 -31.53 9.29 9.80
C ALA A 21 -30.38 9.92 9.00
N VAL A 22 -29.43 10.60 9.67
CA VAL A 22 -28.26 11.19 9.00
C VAL A 22 -27.34 10.12 8.43
N ILE A 23 -27.13 9.01 9.14
CA ILE A 23 -26.33 7.87 8.65
C ILE A 23 -27.00 7.26 7.41
N LEU A 24 -28.33 7.05 7.43
CA LEU A 24 -29.08 6.55 6.27
C LEU A 24 -28.95 7.48 5.06
N CYS A 25 -29.04 8.78 5.27
CA CYS A 25 -28.82 9.78 4.22
C CYS A 25 -27.38 9.76 3.67
N LYS A 26 -26.36 9.64 4.54
CA LYS A 26 -24.95 9.53 4.12
C LYS A 26 -24.66 8.22 3.40
N LEU A 27 -25.29 7.12 3.81
CA LEU A 27 -25.19 5.81 3.14
C LEU A 27 -25.75 5.83 1.73
N LYS A 28 -26.89 6.51 1.52
CA LYS A 28 -27.47 6.67 0.19
C LYS A 28 -26.54 7.45 -0.75
N LYS A 29 -25.72 8.35 -0.22
CA LYS A 29 -24.74 9.14 -0.98
C LYS A 29 -23.38 8.44 -1.18
N ASN A 30 -22.99 7.55 -0.28
CA ASN A 30 -21.67 6.92 -0.30
C ASN A 30 -21.73 5.50 -0.91
N HIS A 31 -21.36 5.37 -2.18
CA HIS A 31 -21.49 4.13 -2.97
C HIS A 31 -20.52 3.00 -2.56
N ARG A 32 -19.70 3.15 -1.51
CA ARG A 32 -18.64 2.19 -1.16
C ARG A 32 -19.20 0.99 -0.37
N GLN A 33 -19.01 -0.22 -0.90
CA GLN A 33 -19.58 -1.48 -0.41
C GLN A 33 -19.17 -1.83 1.04
N GLU A 34 -17.98 -1.41 1.48
CA GLU A 34 -17.47 -1.64 2.85
C GLU A 34 -18.21 -0.80 3.92
N GLY A 35 -18.63 0.42 3.57
CA GLY A 35 -19.41 1.28 4.47
C GLY A 35 -20.79 0.70 4.78
N ARG A 36 -21.40 -0.01 3.82
CA ARG A 36 -22.69 -0.69 4.03
C ARG A 36 -22.55 -1.91 4.94
N LYS A 37 -21.46 -2.68 4.84
CA LYS A 37 -21.19 -3.86 5.69
C LYS A 37 -20.94 -3.48 7.16
N MET A 38 -20.14 -2.44 7.42
CA MET A 38 -19.90 -1.98 8.80
C MET A 38 -21.17 -1.44 9.47
N VAL A 39 -22.07 -0.79 8.72
CA VAL A 39 -23.36 -0.32 9.27
C VAL A 39 -24.28 -1.48 9.62
N CYS A 40 -24.38 -2.50 8.77
CA CYS A 40 -25.19 -3.67 9.11
C CYS A 40 -24.68 -4.34 10.38
N LEU A 41 -23.36 -4.47 10.55
CA LEU A 41 -22.76 -5.03 11.77
C LEU A 41 -23.01 -4.15 13.00
N ALA A 42 -22.84 -2.83 12.91
CA ALA A 42 -23.10 -1.91 14.01
C ALA A 42 -24.60 -1.81 14.39
N GLY A 43 -25.49 -1.91 13.39
CA GLY A 43 -26.94 -1.97 13.59
C GLY A 43 -27.41 -3.29 14.20
N LEU A 44 -26.86 -4.42 13.74
CA LEU A 44 -27.12 -5.75 14.32
C LEU A 44 -26.60 -5.83 15.77
N TRP A 45 -25.41 -5.28 16.03
CA TRP A 45 -24.82 -5.27 17.37
C TRP A 45 -25.57 -4.31 18.32
N GLY A 46 -26.00 -3.15 17.84
CA GLY A 46 -26.87 -2.23 18.58
C GLY A 46 -28.24 -2.85 18.89
N GLY A 47 -28.85 -3.56 17.93
CA GLY A 47 -30.08 -4.32 18.12
C GLY A 47 -29.94 -5.46 19.14
N ALA A 48 -28.83 -6.19 19.12
CA ALA A 48 -28.53 -7.25 20.08
C ALA A 48 -28.32 -6.69 21.52
N CYS A 49 -27.75 -5.49 21.66
CA CYS A 49 -27.59 -4.83 22.96
C CYS A 49 -28.94 -4.38 23.55
N LEU A 50 -29.91 -3.99 22.71
CA LEU A 50 -31.27 -3.64 23.15
C LEU A 50 -32.08 -4.84 23.66
N LEU A 51 -31.70 -6.05 23.26
CA LEU A 51 -32.39 -7.30 23.64
C LEU A 51 -31.80 -7.97 24.90
N SER A 52 -30.57 -7.63 25.31
CA SER A 52 -29.82 -8.34 26.36
C SER A 52 -29.50 -7.51 27.60
N LEU A 53 -29.53 -6.18 27.50
CA LEU A 53 -29.28 -5.24 28.60
C LEU A 53 -30.56 -4.50 28.99
N SER A 54 -30.59 -3.93 30.21
CA SER A 54 -31.68 -3.01 30.57
C SER A 54 -31.82 -1.92 29.51
N LEU A 55 -33.05 -1.52 29.20
CA LEU A 55 -33.39 -0.55 28.14
C LEU A 55 -32.50 0.71 28.16
N PHE A 56 -32.14 1.18 29.36
CA PHE A 56 -31.24 2.32 29.58
C PHE A 56 -29.83 2.10 29.00
N TRP A 57 -29.15 1.02 29.38
CA TRP A 57 -27.82 0.68 28.86
C TRP A 57 -27.83 0.34 27.36
N GLY A 58 -28.90 -0.31 26.88
CA GLY A 58 -29.10 -0.57 25.45
C GLY A 58 -29.18 0.71 24.61
N LEU A 59 -29.93 1.71 25.08
CA LEU A 59 -30.03 3.01 24.42
C LEU A 59 -28.71 3.79 24.43
N ILE A 60 -27.95 3.73 25.52
CA ILE A 60 -26.61 4.36 25.60
C ILE A 60 -25.66 3.74 24.58
N LEU A 61 -25.57 2.41 24.52
CA LEU A 61 -24.70 1.69 23.58
C LEU A 61 -25.11 1.95 22.13
N PHE A 62 -26.42 1.99 21.85
CA PHE A 62 -26.92 2.29 20.51
C PHE A 62 -26.63 3.74 20.11
N SER A 63 -26.86 4.71 20.99
CA SER A 63 -26.52 6.12 20.75
C SER A 63 -25.01 6.30 20.54
N LEU A 64 -24.17 5.60 21.31
CA LEU A 64 -22.71 5.60 21.13
C LEU A 64 -22.34 5.00 19.77
N SER A 65 -22.94 3.87 19.38
CA SER A 65 -22.75 3.25 18.07
C SER A 65 -23.13 4.20 16.93
N CYS A 66 -24.30 4.84 17.01
CA CYS A 66 -24.73 5.87 16.06
C CYS A 66 -23.76 7.06 16.02
N PHE A 67 -23.28 7.55 17.16
CA PHE A 67 -22.30 8.64 17.20
C PHE A 67 -20.98 8.25 16.56
N LEU A 68 -20.44 7.07 16.89
CA LEU A 68 -19.21 6.53 16.30
C LEU A 68 -19.35 6.35 14.79
N MET A 69 -20.49 5.85 14.32
CA MET A 69 -20.77 5.74 12.89
C MET A 69 -20.88 7.11 12.22
N TYR A 70 -21.57 8.07 12.83
CA TYR A 70 -21.66 9.43 12.30
C TYR A 70 -20.27 10.08 12.21
N ALA A 71 -19.45 9.95 13.25
CA ALA A 71 -18.07 10.44 13.26
C ALA A 71 -17.23 9.77 12.17
N TYR A 72 -17.36 8.45 12.01
CA TYR A 72 -16.71 7.69 10.95
C TYR A 72 -17.11 8.19 9.56
N PHE A 73 -18.41 8.28 9.25
CA PHE A 73 -18.91 8.72 7.95
C PHE A 73 -18.54 10.16 7.63
N SER A 74 -18.59 11.05 8.62
CA SER A 74 -18.19 12.45 8.45
C SER A 74 -16.69 12.61 8.19
N GLY A 75 -15.88 11.62 8.60
CA GLY A 75 -14.46 11.54 8.25
C GLY A 75 -14.21 11.12 6.79
N GLN A 76 -15.16 10.45 6.13
CA GLN A 76 -14.99 9.90 4.78
C GLN A 76 -15.35 10.89 3.66
N GLU A 77 -15.80 12.10 3.99
CA GLU A 77 -16.08 13.13 2.99
C GLU A 77 -14.79 13.57 2.28
N PHE A 78 -14.88 13.72 0.96
CA PHE A 78 -13.76 14.17 0.14
C PHE A 78 -13.66 15.70 0.16
N LEU A 79 -12.44 16.17 0.39
CA LEU A 79 -12.07 17.56 0.28
C LEU A 79 -12.02 17.97 -1.20
N PRO A 80 -12.31 19.24 -1.53
CA PRO A 80 -12.20 19.75 -2.90
C PRO A 80 -10.82 19.48 -3.50
N VAL A 81 -10.77 19.12 -4.78
CA VAL A 81 -9.55 18.76 -5.51
C VAL A 81 -8.85 19.99 -6.11
N ASP A 82 -9.61 21.04 -6.41
CA ASP A 82 -9.07 22.23 -7.08
C ASP A 82 -7.86 22.81 -6.34
N GLN A 83 -6.86 23.23 -7.10
CA GLN A 83 -5.58 23.78 -6.61
C GLN A 83 -4.72 22.84 -5.75
N LYS A 84 -5.04 21.54 -5.64
CA LYS A 84 -4.19 20.59 -4.92
C LYS A 84 -3.15 19.96 -5.83
N ALA A 85 -1.89 20.12 -5.44
CA ALA A 85 -0.75 19.57 -6.14
C ALA A 85 -0.27 18.24 -5.53
N VAL A 86 -0.02 17.23 -6.36
CA VAL A 86 0.42 15.89 -5.94
C VAL A 86 1.70 15.52 -6.67
N LEU A 87 2.75 15.17 -5.93
CA LEU A 87 3.95 14.54 -6.46
C LEU A 87 3.80 13.02 -6.40
N ILE A 88 4.05 12.32 -7.51
CA ILE A 88 4.06 10.87 -7.59
C ILE A 88 5.44 10.44 -8.09
N THR A 89 6.14 9.59 -7.35
CA THR A 89 7.42 9.02 -7.81
C THR A 89 7.19 7.71 -8.58
N GLY A 90 8.01 7.40 -9.59
CA GLY A 90 7.89 6.16 -10.37
C GLY A 90 6.69 6.20 -11.30
N GLY A 91 6.53 7.32 -12.02
CA GLY A 91 5.46 7.56 -12.98
C GLY A 91 5.70 6.93 -14.36
N ASP A 92 6.83 6.24 -14.57
CA ASP A 92 7.22 5.67 -15.87
C ASP A 92 6.27 4.55 -16.34
N SER A 93 5.73 3.76 -15.40
CA SER A 93 4.90 2.60 -15.71
C SER A 93 4.03 2.18 -14.52
N GLY A 94 3.23 1.12 -14.69
CA GLY A 94 2.48 0.47 -13.62
C GLY A 94 1.56 1.40 -12.83
N ILE A 95 1.58 1.26 -11.50
CA ILE A 95 0.68 1.98 -10.58
C ILE A 95 0.92 3.49 -10.66
N GLY A 96 2.18 3.95 -10.64
CA GLY A 96 2.48 5.38 -10.63
C GLY A 96 2.04 6.09 -11.91
N HIS A 97 2.21 5.44 -13.07
CA HIS A 97 1.75 5.94 -14.35
C HIS A 97 0.22 6.03 -14.41
N ALA A 98 -0.47 4.94 -14.07
CA ALA A 98 -1.93 4.92 -14.05
C ALA A 98 -2.53 5.91 -13.05
N LEU A 99 -1.91 6.03 -11.86
CA LEU A 99 -2.30 6.99 -10.84
C LEU A 99 -2.13 8.43 -11.32
N SER A 100 -1.04 8.73 -12.03
CA SER A 100 -0.81 10.06 -12.58
C SER A 100 -1.94 10.48 -13.53
N LYS A 101 -2.31 9.59 -14.46
CA LYS A 101 -3.44 9.80 -15.38
C LYS A 101 -4.77 9.91 -14.63
N TYR A 102 -4.96 9.09 -13.61
CA TYR A 102 -6.19 9.07 -12.83
C TYR A 102 -6.39 10.37 -12.03
N LEU A 103 -5.35 10.85 -11.33
CA LEU A 103 -5.44 12.08 -10.54
C LEU A 103 -5.54 13.33 -11.44
N ASP A 104 -4.89 13.34 -12.61
CA ASP A 104 -5.06 14.40 -13.61
C ASP A 104 -6.53 14.51 -14.06
N LYS A 105 -7.17 13.39 -14.38
CA LYS A 105 -8.61 13.34 -14.73
C LYS A 105 -9.54 13.83 -13.62
N LEU A 106 -9.13 13.69 -12.35
CA LEU A 106 -9.87 14.21 -11.20
C LEU A 106 -9.66 15.71 -10.97
N GLY A 107 -8.75 16.34 -11.70
CA GLY A 107 -8.46 17.78 -11.62
C GLY A 107 -7.32 18.15 -10.66
N PHE A 108 -6.52 17.19 -10.19
CA PHE A 108 -5.31 17.51 -9.42
C PHE A 108 -4.25 18.14 -10.33
N THR A 109 -3.42 19.02 -9.76
CA THR A 109 -2.13 19.34 -10.40
C THR A 109 -1.17 18.19 -10.09
N VAL A 110 -0.70 17.49 -11.11
CA VAL A 110 0.11 16.27 -10.92
C VAL A 110 1.55 16.53 -11.36
N PHE A 111 2.50 16.22 -10.48
CA PHE A 111 3.91 16.11 -10.82
C PHE A 111 4.27 14.63 -10.89
N ALA A 112 4.42 14.10 -12.10
CA ALA A 112 4.81 12.72 -12.34
C ALA A 112 6.34 12.63 -12.41
N GLY A 113 6.96 12.15 -11.33
CA GLY A 113 8.40 11.87 -11.26
C GLY A 113 8.74 10.57 -11.98
N VAL A 114 9.56 10.66 -13.01
CA VAL A 114 9.95 9.54 -13.90
C VAL A 114 11.48 9.37 -13.90
N LEU A 115 11.95 8.15 -14.12
CA LEU A 115 13.38 7.84 -14.25
C LEU A 115 13.99 8.37 -15.54
N ASP A 116 13.22 8.40 -16.62
CA ASP A 116 13.65 8.99 -17.89
C ASP A 116 12.55 9.91 -18.44
N GLU A 117 12.81 11.22 -18.41
CA GLU A 117 11.87 12.20 -18.94
C GLU A 117 11.64 12.07 -20.45
N LYS A 118 12.52 11.38 -21.18
CA LYS A 118 12.38 11.08 -22.61
C LYS A 118 11.88 9.66 -22.87
N GLY A 119 11.61 8.90 -21.81
CA GLY A 119 11.07 7.54 -21.91
C GLY A 119 9.64 7.52 -22.44
N SER A 120 9.24 6.38 -22.99
CA SER A 120 7.91 6.19 -23.60
C SER A 120 6.75 6.47 -22.64
N GLY A 121 6.87 6.08 -21.36
CA GLY A 121 5.86 6.38 -20.33
C GLY A 121 5.73 7.89 -20.06
N ALA A 122 6.84 8.61 -20.03
CA ALA A 122 6.85 10.07 -19.87
C ALA A 122 6.20 10.77 -21.08
N GLU A 123 6.50 10.31 -22.29
CA GLU A 123 5.86 10.81 -23.52
C GLU A 123 4.36 10.52 -23.54
N GLU A 124 3.94 9.33 -23.13
CA GLU A 124 2.52 8.98 -23.05
C GLU A 124 1.77 9.88 -22.06
N LEU A 125 2.35 10.14 -20.88
CA LEU A 125 1.78 11.09 -19.92
C LEU A 125 1.60 12.47 -20.54
N ARG A 126 2.62 13.02 -21.20
CA ARG A 126 2.53 14.35 -21.85
C ARG A 126 1.48 14.39 -22.95
N ARG A 127 1.32 13.29 -23.70
CA ARG A 127 0.37 13.20 -24.82
C ARG A 127 -1.08 13.02 -24.36
N THR A 128 -1.31 12.31 -23.26
CA THR A 128 -2.66 11.85 -22.87
C THR A 128 -3.26 12.62 -21.69
N CYS A 129 -2.44 13.30 -20.88
CA CYS A 129 -2.91 14.09 -19.75
C CYS A 129 -3.09 15.56 -20.08
N SER A 130 -3.83 16.25 -19.22
CA SER A 130 -4.09 17.67 -19.35
C SER A 130 -2.85 18.52 -19.01
N LYS A 131 -2.97 19.83 -19.21
CA LYS A 131 -1.97 20.83 -18.78
C LYS A 131 -1.70 20.86 -17.27
N HIS A 132 -2.53 20.19 -16.47
CA HIS A 132 -2.35 20.08 -15.01
C HIS A 132 -1.32 19.02 -14.62
N LEU A 133 -0.95 18.12 -15.54
CA LEU A 133 0.14 17.18 -15.33
C LEU A 133 1.46 17.73 -15.87
N SER A 134 2.52 17.60 -15.08
CA SER A 134 3.90 17.91 -15.46
C SER A 134 4.79 16.71 -15.16
N VAL A 135 5.58 16.30 -16.14
CA VAL A 135 6.59 15.25 -15.98
C VAL A 135 7.87 15.86 -15.40
N LEU A 136 8.48 15.19 -14.43
CA LEU A 136 9.74 15.58 -13.79
C LEU A 136 10.75 14.43 -13.86
N GLN A 137 11.95 14.71 -14.37
CA GLN A 137 13.11 13.83 -14.17
C GLN A 137 13.39 13.65 -12.67
N LEU A 138 13.24 12.43 -12.16
CA LEU A 138 13.35 12.12 -10.73
C LEU A 138 13.76 10.65 -10.49
N ASP A 139 15.07 10.42 -10.46
CA ASP A 139 15.65 9.26 -9.78
C ASP A 139 15.75 9.53 -8.28
N ILE A 140 14.96 8.78 -7.50
CA ILE A 140 14.87 8.93 -6.04
C ILE A 140 16.13 8.43 -5.31
N THR A 141 17.11 7.85 -6.02
CA THR A 141 18.43 7.52 -5.47
C THR A 141 19.47 8.61 -5.74
N ASN A 142 19.10 9.65 -6.50
CA ASN A 142 19.96 10.77 -6.84
C ASN A 142 19.50 12.05 -6.12
N SER A 143 20.23 12.43 -5.07
CA SER A 143 19.93 13.62 -4.27
C SER A 143 19.88 14.93 -5.06
N GLN A 144 20.64 15.05 -6.16
CA GLN A 144 20.58 16.24 -7.01
C GLN A 144 19.26 16.31 -7.78
N GLN A 145 18.81 15.20 -8.37
CA GLN A 145 17.51 15.15 -9.05
C GLN A 145 16.34 15.40 -8.08
N ILE A 146 16.43 14.93 -6.84
CA ILE A 146 15.44 15.25 -5.80
C ILE A 146 15.41 16.76 -5.51
N ARG A 147 16.57 17.42 -5.39
CA ARG A 147 16.65 18.88 -5.19
C ARG A 147 16.09 19.65 -6.38
N ASP A 148 16.40 19.22 -7.60
CA ASP A 148 15.93 19.88 -8.82
C ASP A 148 14.40 19.74 -8.97
N ALA A 149 13.87 18.55 -8.73
CA ALA A 149 12.43 18.31 -8.68
C ALA A 149 11.75 19.14 -7.58
N HIS A 150 12.36 19.22 -6.39
CA HIS A 150 11.86 20.06 -5.30
C HIS A 150 11.77 21.53 -5.71
N SER A 151 12.81 22.08 -6.35
CA SER A 151 12.82 23.47 -6.82
C SER A 151 11.71 23.74 -7.84
N LYS A 152 11.54 22.86 -8.84
CA LYS A 152 10.47 22.97 -9.85
C LYS A 152 9.07 22.92 -9.24
N VAL A 153 8.84 22.00 -8.30
CA VAL A 153 7.56 21.87 -7.60
C VAL A 153 7.31 23.10 -6.74
N MET A 154 8.30 23.54 -5.96
CA MET A 154 8.22 24.71 -5.09
C MET A 154 7.87 25.98 -5.87
N GLU A 155 8.48 26.20 -7.03
CA GLU A 155 8.18 27.31 -7.92
C GLU A 155 6.71 27.31 -8.36
N LYS A 156 6.17 26.14 -8.71
CA LYS A 156 4.80 26.00 -9.21
C LYS A 156 3.73 26.09 -8.12
N VAL A 157 4.00 25.56 -6.92
CA VAL A 157 3.02 25.58 -5.81
C VAL A 157 3.12 26.82 -4.94
N GLN A 158 4.28 27.49 -4.93
CA GLN A 158 4.55 28.72 -4.19
C GLN A 158 4.13 28.60 -2.71
N ASN A 159 3.47 29.63 -2.17
CA ASN A 159 3.05 29.68 -0.77
C ASN A 159 1.89 28.73 -0.42
N ARG A 160 1.19 28.16 -1.40
CA ARG A 160 0.14 27.15 -1.14
C ARG A 160 0.73 25.85 -0.59
N GLY A 161 1.99 25.55 -0.92
CA GLY A 161 2.63 24.29 -0.59
C GLY A 161 2.13 23.12 -1.44
N LEU A 162 2.72 21.95 -1.21
CA LEU A 162 2.39 20.73 -1.94
C LEU A 162 1.31 19.98 -1.17
N TRP A 163 0.22 19.55 -1.83
CA TRP A 163 -0.87 18.86 -1.13
C TRP A 163 -0.50 17.43 -0.77
N ALA A 164 0.12 16.68 -1.69
CA ALA A 164 0.48 15.29 -1.41
C ALA A 164 1.81 14.86 -2.04
N VAL A 165 2.49 13.95 -1.36
CA VAL A 165 3.59 13.15 -1.90
C VAL A 165 3.14 11.69 -1.86
N VAL A 166 3.21 11.01 -3.00
CA VAL A 166 2.97 9.57 -3.15
C VAL A 166 4.29 8.90 -3.52
N ASN A 167 4.97 8.33 -2.51
CA ASN A 167 6.17 7.52 -2.72
C ASN A 167 5.74 6.15 -3.26
N ASN A 168 5.73 6.02 -4.57
CA ASN A 168 5.36 4.82 -5.31
C ASN A 168 6.57 4.09 -5.93
N ALA A 169 7.67 4.79 -6.20
CA ALA A 169 8.81 4.19 -6.88
C ALA A 169 9.37 3.00 -6.08
N GLY A 170 9.67 1.92 -6.79
CA GLY A 170 10.19 0.71 -6.17
C GLY A 170 10.61 -0.34 -7.19
N ILE A 171 11.47 -1.25 -6.75
CA ILE A 171 11.98 -2.40 -7.51
C ILE A 171 11.75 -3.69 -6.72
N LEU A 172 11.54 -4.79 -7.43
CA LEU A 172 11.35 -6.12 -6.85
C LEU A 172 12.68 -6.83 -6.57
N GLY A 173 13.62 -6.76 -7.51
CA GLY A 173 14.77 -7.67 -7.57
C GLY A 173 14.41 -9.02 -8.21
N PHE A 174 15.33 -9.97 -8.13
CA PHE A 174 15.10 -11.34 -8.62
C PHE A 174 14.61 -12.22 -7.47
N PRO A 175 13.47 -12.91 -7.61
CA PRO A 175 12.92 -13.70 -6.53
C PRO A 175 13.66 -15.03 -6.41
N ILE A 176 14.44 -15.15 -5.34
CA ILE A 176 15.24 -16.32 -4.99
C ILE A 176 15.44 -16.37 -3.48
N ASP A 177 15.87 -17.51 -2.95
CA ASP A 177 16.18 -17.67 -1.53
C ASP A 177 17.12 -16.58 -1.03
N GLY A 178 16.86 -16.09 0.18
CA GLY A 178 17.53 -14.91 0.72
C GLY A 178 19.06 -15.03 0.82
N GLU A 179 19.57 -16.25 1.01
CA GLU A 179 21.01 -16.55 1.07
C GLU A 179 21.69 -16.41 -0.30
N LEU A 180 20.96 -16.67 -1.39
CA LEU A 180 21.48 -16.60 -2.76
C LEU A 180 21.42 -15.18 -3.34
N ILE A 181 20.83 -14.22 -2.62
CA ILE A 181 20.73 -12.83 -3.08
C ILE A 181 22.05 -12.10 -2.77
N PRO A 182 22.77 -11.58 -3.78
CA PRO A 182 23.96 -10.78 -3.56
C PRO A 182 23.69 -9.54 -2.70
N MET A 183 24.64 -9.15 -1.85
CA MET A 183 24.50 -7.94 -1.04
C MET A 183 24.32 -6.66 -1.87
N THR A 184 24.81 -6.65 -3.11
CA THR A 184 24.57 -5.56 -4.07
C THR A 184 23.07 -5.40 -4.38
N GLN A 185 22.32 -6.49 -4.48
CA GLN A 185 20.87 -6.47 -4.69
C GLN A 185 20.10 -6.04 -3.45
N TYR A 186 20.49 -6.51 -2.26
CA TYR A 186 19.93 -6.01 -0.99
C TYR A 186 20.10 -4.49 -0.86
N LYS A 187 21.33 -3.99 -1.08
CA LYS A 187 21.65 -2.57 -1.03
C LYS A 187 20.86 -1.78 -2.05
N ARG A 188 20.74 -2.27 -3.30
CA ARG A 188 19.97 -1.62 -4.36
C ARG A 188 18.47 -1.54 -4.02
N CYS A 189 17.88 -2.63 -3.55
CA CYS A 189 16.48 -2.65 -3.13
C CYS A 189 16.25 -1.64 -1.99
N MET A 190 17.13 -1.61 -0.99
CA MET A 190 17.03 -0.67 0.13
C MET A 190 17.20 0.79 -0.31
N ALA A 191 18.15 1.05 -1.21
CA ALA A 191 18.40 2.38 -1.76
C ALA A 191 17.15 2.95 -2.44
N VAL A 192 16.47 2.16 -3.28
CA VAL A 192 15.28 2.62 -4.01
C VAL A 192 14.04 2.59 -3.10
N ASN A 193 13.68 1.43 -2.56
CA ASN A 193 12.37 1.21 -1.95
C ASN A 193 12.21 1.89 -0.59
N PHE A 194 13.31 2.20 0.10
CA PHE A 194 13.30 2.77 1.43
C PHE A 194 14.04 4.11 1.47
N PHE A 195 15.36 4.13 1.26
CA PHE A 195 16.13 5.36 1.42
C PHE A 195 15.68 6.47 0.47
N GLY A 196 15.40 6.15 -0.79
CA GLY A 196 14.89 7.14 -1.74
C GLY A 196 13.52 7.70 -1.35
N ALA A 197 12.61 6.85 -0.88
CA ALA A 197 11.31 7.30 -0.35
C ALA A 197 11.47 8.20 0.89
N VAL A 198 12.43 7.88 1.78
CA VAL A 198 12.76 8.71 2.94
C VAL A 198 13.34 10.07 2.50
N GLU A 199 14.25 10.07 1.52
CA GLU A 199 14.89 11.30 1.04
C GLU A 199 13.90 12.23 0.34
N VAL A 200 13.05 11.70 -0.54
CA VAL A 200 11.93 12.44 -1.15
C VAL A 200 11.00 12.97 -0.06
N THR A 201 10.61 12.13 0.92
CA THR A 201 9.77 12.58 2.03
C THR A 201 10.39 13.78 2.74
N LYS A 202 11.67 13.70 3.12
CA LYS A 202 12.38 14.77 3.83
C LYS A 202 12.47 16.05 3.01
N ALA A 203 12.81 15.94 1.73
CA ALA A 203 12.95 17.08 0.83
C ALA A 203 11.62 17.85 0.68
N PHE A 204 10.50 17.14 0.54
CA PHE A 204 9.19 17.76 0.29
C PHE A 204 8.38 18.07 1.55
N LEU A 205 8.83 17.60 2.72
CA LEU A 205 8.13 17.80 3.99
C LEU A 205 7.82 19.27 4.33
N PRO A 206 8.72 20.26 4.09
CA PRO A 206 8.40 21.67 4.31
C PRO A 206 7.18 22.13 3.51
N LEU A 207 7.02 21.67 2.27
CA LEU A 207 5.87 22.01 1.42
C LEU A 207 4.58 21.32 1.89
N LEU A 208 4.67 20.07 2.36
CA LEU A 208 3.53 19.35 2.96
C LEU A 208 3.05 20.03 4.25
N ARG A 209 3.97 20.55 5.07
CA ARG A 209 3.61 21.26 6.31
C ARG A 209 2.83 22.54 6.03
N LYS A 210 3.21 23.30 4.99
CA LYS A 210 2.48 24.52 4.57
C LYS A 210 1.02 24.23 4.22
N SER A 211 0.78 23.13 3.49
CA SER A 211 -0.56 22.75 3.03
C SER A 211 -1.37 21.92 4.03
N LYS A 212 -0.76 21.48 5.14
CA LYS A 212 -1.30 20.42 6.03
C LYS A 212 -1.70 19.18 5.21
N GLY A 213 -0.79 18.81 4.32
CA GLY A 213 -1.02 17.88 3.22
C GLY A 213 -1.03 16.41 3.62
N ARG A 214 -0.59 15.57 2.68
CA ARG A 214 -0.70 14.11 2.70
C ARG A 214 0.64 13.47 2.32
N LEU A 215 1.09 12.50 3.11
CA LEU A 215 2.18 11.61 2.75
C LEU A 215 1.59 10.21 2.56
N VAL A 216 1.75 9.65 1.36
CA VAL A 216 1.29 8.31 1.02
C VAL A 216 2.47 7.48 0.58
N ASN A 217 2.69 6.35 1.26
CA ASN A 217 3.76 5.41 0.91
C ASN A 217 3.15 4.12 0.36
N ILE A 218 3.54 3.74 -0.86
CA ILE A 218 3.17 2.46 -1.46
C ILE A 218 4.14 1.38 -0.98
N SER A 219 3.70 0.68 0.05
CA SER A 219 4.39 -0.49 0.58
C SER A 219 3.97 -1.75 -0.22
N SER A 220 3.79 -2.88 0.44
CA SER A 220 3.29 -4.13 -0.13
C SER A 220 2.79 -5.02 1.00
N MET A 221 1.86 -5.92 0.69
CA MET A 221 1.52 -7.04 1.56
C MET A 221 2.78 -7.85 1.96
N ALA A 222 3.77 -7.97 1.06
CA ALA A 222 5.05 -8.63 1.33
C ALA A 222 5.89 -7.95 2.43
N GLY A 223 5.53 -6.73 2.86
CA GLY A 223 6.15 -6.05 4.00
C GLY A 223 5.55 -6.43 5.36
N GLY A 224 4.42 -7.16 5.39
CA GLY A 224 3.78 -7.64 6.62
C GLY A 224 3.48 -9.15 6.61
N VAL A 225 3.58 -9.80 5.44
CA VAL A 225 3.42 -11.25 5.27
C VAL A 225 4.77 -11.83 4.85
N PRO A 226 5.34 -12.80 5.61
CA PRO A 226 6.53 -13.52 5.18
C PRO A 226 6.27 -14.27 3.89
N MET A 227 6.97 -13.88 2.82
CA MET A 227 6.90 -14.52 1.51
C MET A 227 8.25 -15.10 1.15
N GLU A 228 8.26 -16.38 0.79
CA GLU A 228 9.47 -17.04 0.29
C GLU A 228 10.00 -16.31 -0.95
N LYS A 229 11.31 -16.40 -1.16
CA LYS A 229 12.02 -15.83 -2.33
C LYS A 229 12.00 -14.31 -2.44
N MET A 230 11.57 -13.59 -1.39
CA MET A 230 11.34 -12.15 -1.42
C MET A 230 12.13 -11.38 -0.35
N ALA A 231 13.16 -12.00 0.24
CA ALA A 231 13.86 -11.48 1.42
C ALA A 231 14.32 -10.02 1.29
N ALA A 232 15.01 -9.66 0.20
CA ALA A 232 15.45 -8.28 -0.04
C ALA A 232 14.27 -7.32 -0.17
N TYR A 233 13.29 -7.64 -1.02
CA TYR A 233 12.12 -6.80 -1.25
C TYR A 233 11.25 -6.61 0.00
N SER A 234 10.84 -7.72 0.63
CA SER A 234 10.00 -7.75 1.83
C SER A 234 10.61 -6.93 2.96
N SER A 235 11.92 -7.03 3.17
CA SER A 235 12.64 -6.25 4.19
C SER A 235 12.47 -4.74 3.97
N THR A 236 12.58 -4.27 2.72
CA THR A 236 12.42 -2.84 2.40
C THR A 236 10.99 -2.35 2.59
N LYS A 237 9.99 -3.17 2.24
CA LYS A 237 8.57 -2.83 2.39
C LYS A 237 8.13 -2.88 3.86
N ALA A 238 8.71 -3.77 4.66
CA ALA A 238 8.55 -3.75 6.12
C ALA A 238 9.12 -2.46 6.72
N ALA A 239 10.35 -2.08 6.33
CA ALA A 239 10.99 -0.85 6.78
C ALA A 239 10.15 0.40 6.41
N LEU A 240 9.66 0.48 5.18
CA LEU A 240 8.80 1.59 4.72
C LEU A 240 7.47 1.64 5.48
N THR A 241 6.89 0.48 5.82
CA THR A 241 5.66 0.40 6.62
C THR A 241 5.88 0.97 8.02
N MET A 242 6.95 0.55 8.71
CA MET A 242 7.29 1.05 10.04
C MET A 242 7.60 2.56 10.01
N PHE A 243 8.40 3.01 9.05
CA PHE A 243 8.67 4.43 8.84
C PHE A 243 7.38 5.24 8.68
N SER A 244 6.42 4.76 7.88
CA SER A 244 5.12 5.42 7.70
C SER A 244 4.34 5.52 9.00
N ALA A 245 4.35 4.46 9.82
CA ALA A 245 3.66 4.44 11.12
C ALA A 245 4.27 5.44 12.12
N VAL A 246 5.60 5.56 12.14
CA VAL A 246 6.33 6.53 12.97
C VAL A 246 6.07 7.96 12.48
N MET A 247 6.26 8.24 11.19
CA MET A 247 6.03 9.56 10.60
C MET A 247 4.60 10.04 10.82
N ARG A 248 3.60 9.14 10.81
CA ARG A 248 2.21 9.49 11.14
C ARG A 248 2.07 10.13 12.52
N LYS A 249 2.78 9.60 13.53
CA LYS A 249 2.76 10.15 14.89
C LYS A 249 3.49 11.49 14.94
N GLU A 250 4.70 11.55 14.39
CA GLU A 250 5.54 12.76 14.43
C GLU A 250 4.94 13.94 13.66
N LEU A 251 4.30 13.67 12.52
CA LEU A 251 3.71 14.67 11.64
C LEU A 251 2.31 15.13 12.05
N SER A 252 1.67 14.43 12.99
CA SER A 252 0.32 14.74 13.46
C SER A 252 0.19 16.19 13.98
N LYS A 253 1.19 16.66 14.75
CA LYS A 253 1.26 18.04 15.29
C LYS A 253 1.38 19.11 14.21
N TRP A 254 1.84 18.73 13.02
CA TRP A 254 1.96 19.61 11.85
C TRP A 254 0.71 19.58 10.97
N GLY A 255 -0.30 18.76 11.32
CA GLY A 255 -1.51 18.60 10.52
C GLY A 255 -1.33 17.76 9.25
N VAL A 256 -0.15 17.23 8.98
CA VAL A 256 0.11 16.35 7.83
C VAL A 256 -0.40 14.95 8.16
N LYS A 257 -1.22 14.38 7.27
CA LYS A 257 -1.74 13.01 7.41
C LYS A 257 -0.84 12.04 6.66
N VAL A 258 -0.60 10.88 7.25
CA VAL A 258 0.25 9.83 6.66
C VAL A 258 -0.54 8.54 6.54
N SER A 259 -0.51 7.96 5.35
CA SER A 259 -1.15 6.70 5.03
C SER A 259 -0.14 5.75 4.38
N VAL A 260 -0.19 4.47 4.74
CA VAL A 260 0.51 3.40 4.03
C VAL A 260 -0.49 2.55 3.28
N ILE A 261 -0.18 2.25 2.03
CA ILE A 261 -0.96 1.36 1.20
C ILE A 261 -0.13 0.10 0.98
N GLN A 262 -0.70 -1.06 1.28
CA GLN A 262 -0.07 -2.36 1.09
C GLN A 262 -0.85 -3.15 0.03
N PRO A 263 -0.55 -2.94 -1.27
CA PRO A 263 -1.17 -3.72 -2.32
C PRO A 263 -0.83 -5.21 -2.20
N GLY A 264 -1.81 -6.05 -2.56
CA GLY A 264 -1.58 -7.43 -2.98
C GLY A 264 -0.89 -7.52 -4.34
N SER A 265 -1.07 -8.63 -5.04
CA SER A 265 -0.45 -8.84 -6.36
C SER A 265 -1.29 -8.19 -7.47
N PHE A 266 -0.71 -7.23 -8.18
CA PHE A 266 -1.33 -6.53 -9.30
C PHE A 266 -0.43 -6.58 -10.54
N GLN A 267 -1.04 -6.71 -11.72
CA GLN A 267 -0.29 -6.77 -12.98
C GLN A 267 0.32 -5.39 -13.26
N THR A 268 1.64 -5.33 -13.13
CA THR A 268 2.44 -4.11 -13.34
C THR A 268 3.80 -4.51 -13.89
N ASN A 269 4.56 -3.52 -14.35
CA ASN A 269 5.94 -3.72 -14.81
C ASN A 269 6.95 -3.93 -13.66
N ILE A 270 6.51 -4.03 -12.39
CA ILE A 270 7.43 -4.19 -11.24
C ILE A 270 8.23 -5.49 -11.30
N ALA A 271 7.69 -6.52 -11.94
CA ALA A 271 8.40 -7.77 -12.15
C ALA A 271 9.60 -7.60 -13.11
N GLY A 272 9.62 -6.55 -13.93
CA GLY A 272 10.70 -6.27 -14.87
C GLY A 272 10.53 -6.91 -16.24
N THR A 273 11.57 -6.82 -17.07
CA THR A 273 11.64 -7.41 -18.41
C THR A 273 12.50 -8.67 -18.42
N SER A 274 12.40 -9.47 -19.49
CA SER A 274 13.26 -10.64 -19.69
C SER A 274 14.74 -10.28 -19.59
N ASP A 275 15.16 -9.19 -20.24
CA ASP A 275 16.56 -8.73 -20.22
C ASP A 275 17.04 -8.35 -18.82
N LEU A 276 16.15 -7.78 -17.99
CA LEU A 276 16.48 -7.49 -16.60
C LEU A 276 16.67 -8.79 -15.82
N TRP A 277 15.83 -9.80 -16.06
CA TRP A 277 15.96 -11.10 -15.40
C TRP A 277 17.26 -11.78 -15.77
N ASP A 278 17.63 -11.80 -17.05
CA ASP A 278 18.87 -12.43 -17.52
C ASP A 278 20.10 -11.74 -16.87
N LYS A 279 20.07 -10.41 -16.72
CA LYS A 279 21.12 -9.66 -16.01
C LYS A 279 21.18 -9.99 -14.52
N LEU A 280 20.03 -10.06 -13.84
CA LEU A 280 19.98 -10.35 -12.40
C LEU A 280 20.38 -11.79 -12.10
N GLU A 281 19.93 -12.74 -12.91
CA GLU A 281 20.28 -14.16 -12.83
C GLU A 281 21.79 -14.34 -13.04
N LYS A 282 22.36 -13.72 -14.08
CA LYS A 282 23.82 -13.72 -14.29
C LYS A 282 24.57 -13.16 -13.09
N ASN A 283 24.15 -12.00 -12.56
CA ASN A 283 24.80 -11.42 -11.38
C ASN A 283 24.73 -12.32 -10.14
N ILE A 284 23.65 -13.10 -9.99
CA ILE A 284 23.56 -14.09 -8.91
C ILE A 284 24.59 -15.19 -9.15
N LEU A 285 24.61 -15.78 -10.35
CA LEU A 285 25.52 -16.86 -10.70
C LEU A 285 26.99 -16.46 -10.58
N ASP A 286 27.34 -15.23 -10.99
CA ASP A 286 28.70 -14.69 -10.92
C ASP A 286 29.17 -14.44 -9.46
N ASP A 287 28.24 -14.21 -8.52
CA ASP A 287 28.52 -13.95 -7.10
C ASP A 287 28.42 -15.21 -6.21
N LEU A 288 28.07 -16.37 -6.79
CA LEU A 288 27.94 -17.61 -6.03
C LEU A 288 29.30 -18.09 -5.50
N THR A 289 29.32 -18.42 -4.22
CA THR A 289 30.45 -19.15 -3.64
C THR A 289 30.42 -20.62 -4.07
N PRO A 290 31.58 -21.31 -4.13
CA PRO A 290 31.62 -22.74 -4.47
C PRO A 290 30.71 -23.60 -3.59
N ASN A 291 30.64 -23.30 -2.29
CA ASN A 291 29.77 -24.02 -1.34
C ASN A 291 28.29 -23.85 -1.69
N LEU A 292 27.83 -22.61 -1.94
CA LEU A 292 26.44 -22.36 -2.32
C LEU A 292 26.10 -23.02 -3.67
N GLN A 293 27.03 -23.04 -4.61
CA GLN A 293 26.84 -23.72 -5.89
C GLN A 293 26.74 -25.25 -5.72
N GLU A 294 27.48 -25.84 -4.79
CA GLU A 294 27.35 -27.25 -4.44
C GLU A 294 26.01 -27.57 -3.76
N ASP A 295 25.62 -26.73 -2.79
CA ASP A 295 24.42 -26.95 -1.97
C ASP A 295 23.12 -26.74 -2.74
N TYR A 296 23.02 -25.64 -3.49
CA TYR A 296 21.81 -25.29 -4.22
C TYR A 296 21.80 -25.90 -5.63
N GLY A 297 22.93 -25.87 -6.33
CA GLY A 297 23.02 -26.27 -7.73
C GLY A 297 22.46 -25.23 -8.69
N GLN A 298 23.12 -25.06 -9.83
CA GLN A 298 22.75 -24.08 -10.84
C GLN A 298 21.33 -24.31 -11.42
N ASP A 299 20.93 -25.57 -11.61
CA ASP A 299 19.60 -25.92 -12.13
C ASP A 299 18.46 -25.41 -11.24
N TYR A 300 18.67 -25.44 -9.92
CA TYR A 300 17.71 -24.92 -8.95
C TYR A 300 17.54 -23.40 -9.09
N ILE A 301 18.66 -22.69 -9.26
CA ILE A 301 18.69 -21.22 -9.40
C ILE A 301 18.00 -20.78 -10.69
N LEU A 302 18.33 -21.42 -11.81
CA LEU A 302 17.71 -21.13 -13.11
C LEU A 302 16.20 -21.41 -13.11
N LYS A 303 15.75 -22.44 -12.36
CA LYS A 303 14.33 -22.76 -12.23
C LYS A 303 13.52 -21.66 -11.52
N GLN A 304 14.16 -20.78 -10.74
CA GLN A 304 13.47 -19.71 -10.02
C GLN A 304 12.82 -18.68 -10.94
N ARG A 305 13.29 -18.56 -12.20
CA ARG A 305 12.63 -17.72 -13.21
C ARG A 305 11.16 -18.09 -13.44
N SER A 306 10.78 -19.35 -13.21
CA SER A 306 9.37 -19.78 -13.29
C SER A 306 8.48 -19.07 -12.27
N PHE A 307 9.03 -18.65 -11.12
CA PHE A 307 8.32 -17.93 -10.09
C PHE A 307 7.93 -16.51 -10.53
N LEU A 308 8.78 -15.82 -11.30
CA LEU A 308 8.43 -14.52 -11.90
C LEU A 308 7.23 -14.63 -12.84
N LYS A 309 7.19 -15.67 -13.68
CA LYS A 309 6.05 -15.96 -14.56
C LYS A 309 4.79 -16.27 -13.75
N PHE A 310 4.92 -17.07 -12.70
CA PHE A 310 3.81 -17.39 -11.79
C PHE A 310 3.24 -16.13 -11.14
N MET A 311 4.08 -15.26 -10.55
CA MET A 311 3.62 -13.99 -9.97
C MET A 311 2.89 -13.12 -10.99
N SER A 312 3.42 -13.01 -12.21
CA SER A 312 2.76 -12.25 -13.28
C SER A 312 1.38 -12.81 -13.62
N ASN A 313 1.24 -14.13 -13.71
CA ASN A 313 -0.01 -14.80 -14.07
C ASN A 313 -1.05 -14.79 -12.94
N SER A 314 -0.61 -14.82 -11.68
CA SER A 314 -1.49 -14.81 -10.50
C SER A 314 -1.87 -13.40 -10.04
N SER A 315 -1.38 -12.36 -10.71
CA SER A 315 -1.65 -10.98 -10.37
C SER A 315 -2.99 -10.48 -10.92
N GLU A 316 -3.67 -9.62 -10.16
CA GLU A 316 -4.94 -9.00 -10.57
C GLU A 316 -4.69 -7.96 -11.67
N PRO A 317 -5.38 -8.04 -12.84
CA PRO A 317 -5.24 -7.05 -13.91
C PRO A 317 -5.84 -5.69 -13.55
N ASP A 318 -6.91 -5.66 -12.76
CA ASP A 318 -7.56 -4.42 -12.36
C ASP A 318 -6.84 -3.73 -11.20
N ILE A 319 -6.10 -2.67 -11.50
CA ILE A 319 -5.39 -1.83 -10.52
C ILE A 319 -6.28 -0.75 -9.88
N SER A 320 -7.54 -0.60 -10.32
CA SER A 320 -8.47 0.43 -9.83
C SER A 320 -8.61 0.45 -8.30
N PRO A 321 -8.61 -0.69 -7.56
CA PRO A 321 -8.64 -0.67 -6.10
C PRO A 321 -7.48 0.13 -5.49
N VAL A 322 -6.27 0.04 -6.05
CA VAL A 322 -5.11 0.80 -5.58
C VAL A 322 -5.32 2.29 -5.83
N LEU A 323 -5.82 2.65 -7.01
CA LEU A 323 -6.06 4.05 -7.39
C LEU A 323 -7.11 4.72 -6.49
N LEU A 324 -8.19 3.99 -6.18
CA LEU A 324 -9.26 4.43 -5.28
C LEU A 324 -8.77 4.60 -3.84
N ASP A 325 -7.90 3.71 -3.36
CA ASP A 325 -7.30 3.83 -2.02
C ASP A 325 -6.34 5.01 -1.93
N VAL A 326 -5.52 5.26 -2.96
CA VAL A 326 -4.68 6.46 -3.02
C VAL A 326 -5.54 7.71 -3.06
N GLN A 327 -6.58 7.76 -3.90
CA GLN A 327 -7.50 8.89 -3.97
C GLN A 327 -8.13 9.15 -2.61
N HIS A 328 -8.58 8.11 -1.92
CA HIS A 328 -9.13 8.24 -0.58
C HIS A 328 -8.10 8.77 0.41
N ALA A 329 -6.88 8.24 0.40
CA ALA A 329 -5.80 8.68 1.29
C ALA A 329 -5.49 10.18 1.11
N ILE A 330 -5.56 10.69 -0.13
CA ILE A 330 -5.27 12.10 -0.41
C ILE A 330 -6.48 13.03 -0.32
N SER A 331 -7.70 12.52 -0.54
CA SER A 331 -8.92 13.34 -0.64
C SER A 331 -9.77 13.33 0.61
N ALA A 332 -9.78 12.26 1.41
CA ALA A 332 -10.63 12.18 2.59
C ALA A 332 -10.23 13.21 3.66
N LYS A 333 -11.24 13.72 4.37
CA LYS A 333 -11.04 14.57 5.56
C LYS A 333 -10.27 13.83 6.65
N SER A 334 -10.62 12.56 6.88
CA SER A 334 -9.96 11.64 7.82
C SER A 334 -9.57 10.35 7.09
N PRO A 335 -8.42 10.35 6.38
CA PRO A 335 -7.95 9.14 5.72
C PRO A 335 -7.54 8.07 6.74
N TYR A 336 -7.59 6.80 6.33
CA TYR A 336 -7.08 5.70 7.13
C TYR A 336 -5.55 5.75 7.19
N ALA A 337 -5.00 5.22 8.28
CA ALA A 337 -3.55 5.06 8.38
C ALA A 337 -3.04 3.93 7.46
N PHE A 338 -3.92 2.98 7.11
CA PHE A 338 -3.58 1.71 6.48
C PHE A 338 -4.63 1.31 5.46
N TYR A 339 -4.19 0.90 4.28
CA TYR A 339 -5.01 0.41 3.18
C TYR A 339 -4.42 -0.89 2.62
N THR A 340 -5.27 -1.83 2.23
CA THR A 340 -4.86 -3.14 1.68
C THR A 340 -5.66 -3.47 0.42
N PRO A 341 -5.39 -2.80 -0.70
CA PRO A 341 -6.07 -3.11 -1.95
C PRO A 341 -5.60 -4.48 -2.45
N GLY A 342 -6.55 -5.29 -2.93
CA GLY A 342 -6.29 -6.61 -3.51
C GLY A 342 -7.02 -7.73 -2.79
N LYS A 343 -7.49 -8.72 -3.56
CA LYS A 343 -8.27 -9.86 -3.04
C LYS A 343 -7.50 -10.58 -1.95
N MET A 344 -8.16 -10.83 -0.81
CA MET A 344 -7.62 -11.54 0.36
C MET A 344 -6.38 -10.91 1.01
N SER A 345 -5.91 -9.74 0.57
CA SER A 345 -4.66 -9.15 1.08
C SER A 345 -4.73 -8.85 2.59
N PHE A 346 -5.82 -8.24 3.03
CA PHE A 346 -6.11 -8.01 4.44
C PHE A 346 -6.16 -9.31 5.24
N LEU A 347 -6.83 -10.35 4.72
CA LEU A 347 -6.98 -11.63 5.40
C LEU A 347 -5.63 -12.34 5.55
N TRP A 348 -4.76 -12.28 4.54
CA TRP A 348 -3.39 -12.82 4.63
C TRP A 348 -2.54 -12.08 5.67
N LEU A 349 -2.65 -10.76 5.74
CA LEU A 349 -1.98 -9.97 6.79
C LEU A 349 -2.48 -10.34 8.19
N CYS A 350 -3.80 -10.48 8.37
CA CYS A 350 -4.38 -10.95 9.62
C CYS A 350 -3.91 -12.37 9.95
N PHE A 351 -3.90 -13.27 8.97
CA PHE A 351 -3.47 -14.65 9.16
C PHE A 351 -1.99 -14.70 9.59
N ALA A 352 -1.10 -13.96 8.92
CA ALA A 352 0.29 -13.86 9.31
C ALA A 352 0.49 -13.24 10.71
N SER A 353 -0.36 -12.29 11.10
CA SER A 353 -0.22 -11.57 12.37
C SER A 353 -0.78 -12.32 13.58
N PHE A 354 -1.85 -13.11 13.39
CA PHE A 354 -2.62 -13.70 14.49
C PHE A 354 -2.56 -15.24 14.54
N SER A 355 -2.14 -15.91 13.46
CA SER A 355 -2.02 -17.37 13.49
C SER A 355 -0.69 -17.81 14.12
N PRO A 356 -0.67 -18.95 14.85
CA PRO A 356 0.58 -19.60 15.22
C PRO A 356 1.47 -19.84 14.01
N THR A 357 2.77 -19.54 14.12
CA THR A 357 3.74 -19.63 13.03
C THR A 357 3.73 -20.98 12.31
N VAL A 358 3.59 -22.08 13.05
CA VAL A 358 3.52 -23.44 12.48
C VAL A 358 2.34 -23.60 11.51
N LEU A 359 1.18 -23.03 11.84
CA LEU A 359 0.01 -23.07 10.96
C LEU A 359 0.23 -22.19 9.73
N PHE A 360 0.71 -20.96 9.94
CA PHE A 360 1.02 -20.05 8.84
C PHE A 360 1.98 -20.70 7.82
N ASP A 361 3.09 -21.25 8.31
CA ASP A 361 4.11 -21.88 7.47
C ASP A 361 3.58 -23.11 6.73
N TYR A 362 2.73 -23.91 7.37
CA TYR A 362 2.10 -25.07 6.74
C TYR A 362 1.22 -24.65 5.54
N PHE A 363 0.34 -23.67 5.73
CA PHE A 363 -0.54 -23.18 4.66
C PHE A 363 0.22 -22.43 3.57
N SER A 364 1.24 -21.65 3.95
CA SER A 364 2.11 -20.95 2.99
C SER A 364 2.85 -21.95 2.07
N LYS A 365 3.41 -23.03 2.65
CA LYS A 365 4.07 -24.11 1.88
C LYS A 365 3.11 -24.85 0.94
N SER A 366 1.88 -25.09 1.38
CA SER A 366 0.86 -25.76 0.56
C SER A 366 0.45 -24.93 -0.67
N SER A 367 0.30 -23.61 -0.50
CA SER A 367 -0.07 -22.68 -1.57
C SER A 367 1.01 -22.47 -2.63
N HIS A 368 2.29 -22.72 -2.31
CA HIS A 368 3.44 -22.52 -3.23
C HIS A 368 3.98 -23.81 -3.85
N SER A 369 3.27 -24.93 -3.69
CA SER A 369 3.73 -26.27 -4.12
C SER A 369 4.05 -26.39 -5.63
N PHE A 370 3.61 -25.44 -6.46
CA PHE A 370 3.82 -25.42 -7.90
C PHE A 370 5.27 -25.13 -8.36
N THR A 371 6.17 -24.64 -7.49
CA THR A 371 7.59 -24.38 -7.85
C THR A 371 8.60 -25.22 -7.08
N ARG A 372 8.25 -26.48 -6.76
CA ARG A 372 9.16 -27.46 -6.14
C ARG A 372 10.30 -27.84 -7.10
N GLY A 373 11.34 -27.02 -7.15
CA GLY A 373 12.71 -27.53 -7.22
C GLY A 373 13.19 -27.72 -5.78
N MET A 374 14.03 -28.71 -5.53
CA MET A 374 14.79 -28.77 -4.27
C MET A 374 16.23 -28.38 -4.54
N PRO A 375 16.92 -27.72 -3.59
CA PRO A 375 18.37 -27.58 -3.60
C PRO A 375 19.05 -28.94 -3.86
N ARG A 376 20.19 -28.90 -4.54
CA ARG A 376 20.96 -30.09 -4.93
C ARG A 376 21.35 -30.96 -3.73
N ALA A 377 21.81 -30.37 -2.64
CA ALA A 377 22.18 -31.11 -1.42
C ALA A 377 21.00 -31.89 -0.83
N LEU A 378 19.80 -31.29 -0.82
CA LEU A 378 18.58 -31.93 -0.32
C LEU A 378 18.06 -33.02 -1.27
N SER A 379 18.23 -32.84 -2.58
CA SER A 379 17.86 -33.84 -3.57
C SER A 379 18.72 -35.12 -3.47
N LYS A 380 20.03 -34.98 -3.19
CA LYS A 380 20.93 -36.12 -3.00
C LYS A 380 20.64 -36.91 -1.71
N ALA A 381 20.18 -36.23 -0.66
CA ALA A 381 19.85 -36.87 0.63
C ALA A 381 18.61 -37.77 0.54
N ASN A 382 17.56 -37.35 -0.19
CA ASN A 382 16.36 -38.15 -0.38
C ASN A 382 16.61 -39.42 -1.21
N TRP A 383 17.48 -39.36 -2.22
CA TRP A 383 17.88 -40.55 -2.99
C TRP A 383 18.52 -41.63 -2.11
N LYS A 384 19.33 -41.25 -1.11
CA LYS A 384 19.94 -42.22 -0.19
C LYS A 384 18.94 -42.85 0.78
N ASN A 385 17.87 -42.15 1.13
CA ASN A 385 16.82 -42.64 2.02
C ASN A 385 15.75 -43.48 1.29
N GLU A 386 15.60 -43.35 -0.03
CA GLU A 386 14.71 -44.20 -0.85
C GLU A 386 15.41 -45.47 -1.40
N ALA A 387 16.75 -45.51 -1.35
CA ALA A 387 17.58 -46.64 -1.78
C ALA A 387 18.03 -47.57 -0.63
N MET A 388 17.60 -47.28 0.60
CA MET A 388 17.65 -48.16 1.79
C MET A 388 16.24 -48.63 2.11
#